data_AF-A0A1G0HED0-F1
#
_entry.id   AF-A0A1G0HED0-F1
#
_cell.length_a   1.000
_cell.length_b   1.000
_cell.length_c   1.000
_cell.angle_alpha   90.00
_cell.angle_beta   90.00
_cell.angle_gamma   90.00
#
_symmetry.space_group_name_H-M   'P 1'
#
loop_
_entity.id
_entity.type
_entity.pdbx_description
1 polymer ?
#
loop_
_entity_poly.entity_id
_entity_poly.type
_entity_poly.pdbx_seq_one_letter_code
_entity_poly.pdbx_strand_id
1 'polypeptide(L)'
;MRDLVLHPTDICQWHAIIGEAQGHSQVLLAEDTESYLVFLLMRFSKQQRLVESIIALDFLDSLNSAGLTQVEKLQAVGDKSLLFCGLFPGVAIKRRVNLDYFADIGQSAYYSAAAHNEHPYAHLFAKLSDQFLELQQVLQALNYQDL
;
A
#
# COMPACT_ATOMS: atom_id res chain seq x y z
N MET A 1 -14.40 8.82 36.29
CA MET A 1 -13.64 8.42 35.08
C MET A 1 -12.73 9.59 34.74
N ARG A 2 -11.43 9.35 34.52
CA ARG A 2 -10.53 10.43 34.06
C ARG A 2 -10.80 10.61 32.58
N ASP A 3 -11.19 11.82 32.18
CA ASP A 3 -11.26 12.20 30.77
C ASP A 3 -9.85 12.10 30.18
N LEU A 4 -9.67 11.16 29.27
CA LEU A 4 -8.46 11.06 28.46
C LEU A 4 -8.48 12.24 27.50
N VAL A 5 -7.61 13.22 27.74
CA VAL A 5 -7.37 14.31 26.80
C VAL A 5 -6.62 13.71 25.61
N LEU A 6 -7.37 13.35 24.56
CA LEU A 6 -6.81 12.91 23.29
C LEU A 6 -6.44 14.15 22.48
N HIS A 7 -5.18 14.56 22.54
CA HIS A 7 -4.65 15.44 21.49
C HIS A 7 -4.62 14.65 20.18
N PRO A 8 -5.13 15.19 19.05
CA PRO A 8 -5.07 14.48 17.78
C PRO A 8 -3.61 14.20 17.43
N THR A 9 -3.24 12.92 17.40
CA THR A 9 -1.93 12.52 16.89
C THR A 9 -1.99 12.45 15.36
N ASP A 10 -0.84 12.60 14.70
CA ASP A 10 -0.75 12.41 13.24
C ASP A 10 -1.36 11.07 12.81
N ILE A 11 -1.19 10.02 13.63
CA ILE A 11 -1.76 8.68 13.39
C ILE A 11 -3.29 8.73 13.38
N CYS A 12 -3.91 9.40 14.35
CA CYS A 12 -5.38 9.54 14.40
C CYS A 12 -5.93 10.28 13.16
N GLN A 13 -5.18 11.25 12.63
CA GLN A 13 -5.58 11.97 11.41
C GLN A 13 -5.54 11.06 10.18
N TRP A 14 -4.49 10.25 10.03
CA TRP A 14 -4.41 9.28 8.93
C TRP A 14 -5.47 8.19 9.03
N HIS A 15 -5.81 7.70 10.23
CA HIS A 15 -6.95 6.79 10.41
C HIS A 15 -8.28 7.44 10.01
N ALA A 16 -8.51 8.70 10.37
CA ALA A 16 -9.72 9.41 9.96
C ALA A 16 -9.82 9.51 8.43
N ILE A 17 -8.71 9.87 7.77
CA ILE A 17 -8.63 9.97 6.30
C ILE A 17 -8.91 8.61 5.62
N ILE A 18 -8.33 7.51 6.13
CA ILE A 18 -8.63 6.17 5.61
C ILE A 18 -10.08 5.77 5.90
N GLY A 19 -10.61 6.09 7.08
CA GLY A 19 -12.01 5.87 7.43
C GLY A 19 -13.00 6.56 6.49
N GLU A 20 -12.74 7.83 6.15
CA GLU A 20 -13.54 8.57 5.16
C GLU A 20 -13.46 7.91 3.77
N ALA A 21 -12.27 7.50 3.34
CA ALA A 21 -12.07 6.84 2.06
C ALA A 21 -12.75 5.46 1.97
N GLN A 22 -12.74 4.68 3.05
CA GLN A 22 -13.53 3.44 3.18
C GLN A 22 -15.03 3.72 3.03
N GLY A 23 -15.51 4.81 3.64
CA GLY A 23 -16.89 5.29 3.49
C GLY A 23 -17.25 5.64 2.04
N HIS A 24 -16.39 6.40 1.34
CA HIS A 24 -16.62 6.79 -0.06
C HIS A 24 -16.54 5.60 -1.03
N SER A 25 -15.59 4.67 -0.80
CA SER A 25 -15.41 3.49 -1.64
C SER A 25 -16.40 2.35 -1.35
N GLN A 26 -17.11 2.40 -0.22
CA GLN A 26 -17.95 1.31 0.30
C GLN A 26 -17.15 0.01 0.52
N VAL A 27 -15.87 0.14 0.85
CA VAL A 27 -14.95 -0.97 1.17
C VAL A 27 -14.57 -0.86 2.63
N LEU A 28 -14.72 -1.95 3.39
CA LEU A 28 -14.29 -2.05 4.78
C LEU A 28 -13.10 -3.00 4.87
N LEU A 29 -11.93 -2.46 5.14
CA LEU A 29 -10.68 -3.18 5.33
C LEU A 29 -10.65 -3.85 6.71
N ALA A 30 -9.88 -4.93 6.82
CA ALA A 30 -9.54 -5.50 8.10
C ALA A 30 -8.59 -4.56 8.86
N GLU A 31 -8.67 -4.55 10.20
CA GLU A 31 -7.90 -3.65 11.07
C GLU A 31 -6.39 -3.64 10.77
N ASP A 32 -5.80 -4.80 10.47
CA ASP A 32 -4.38 -4.94 10.17
C ASP A 32 -4.00 -4.34 8.81
N THR A 33 -4.84 -4.54 7.80
CA THR A 33 -4.67 -3.92 6.47
C THR A 33 -4.98 -2.42 6.45
N GLU A 34 -5.95 -1.95 7.25
CA GLU A 34 -6.21 -0.52 7.45
C GLU A 34 -5.00 0.15 8.11
N SER A 35 -4.52 -0.43 9.22
CA SER A 35 -3.34 0.05 9.92
C SER A 35 -2.11 0.06 9.01
N TYR A 36 -1.96 -0.96 8.15
CA TYR A 36 -0.89 -0.99 7.15
C TYR A 36 -0.95 0.20 6.19
N LEU A 37 -2.13 0.52 5.63
CA LEU A 37 -2.30 1.70 4.75
C LEU A 37 -1.97 3.00 5.47
N VAL A 38 -2.44 3.16 6.72
CA VAL A 38 -2.11 4.32 7.55
C VAL A 38 -0.59 4.51 7.66
N PHE A 39 0.14 3.45 8.02
CA PHE A 39 1.60 3.52 8.14
C PHE A 39 2.32 3.68 6.80
N LEU A 40 1.78 3.09 5.72
CA LEU A 40 2.29 3.27 4.36
C LEU A 40 2.24 4.75 3.95
N LEU A 41 1.09 5.40 4.13
CA LEU A 41 0.89 6.81 3.80
C LEU A 41 1.72 7.75 4.69
N MET A 42 1.81 7.44 5.98
CA MET A 42 2.71 8.15 6.91
C MET A 42 4.18 8.05 6.48
N ARG A 43 4.64 6.87 6.06
CA ARG A 43 6.01 6.67 5.57
C ARG A 43 6.23 7.42 4.26
N PHE A 44 5.28 7.32 3.34
CA PHE A 44 5.36 7.95 2.03
C PHE A 44 5.39 9.50 2.14
N SER A 45 4.52 10.09 2.96
CA SER A 45 4.45 11.56 3.13
C SER A 45 5.78 12.17 3.61
N LYS A 46 6.60 11.40 4.32
CA LYS A 46 7.94 11.79 4.80
C LYS A 46 9.06 11.59 3.77
N GLN A 47 8.90 10.68 2.81
CA GLN A 47 10.01 10.21 1.96
C GLN A 47 9.91 10.61 0.47
N GLN A 48 8.73 10.99 -0.04
CA GLN A 48 8.42 11.62 -1.35
C GLN A 48 9.20 11.18 -2.63
N ARG A 49 9.97 10.09 -2.62
CA ARG A 49 10.77 9.60 -3.77
C ARG A 49 10.14 8.40 -4.45
N LEU A 50 8.97 8.60 -5.07
CA LEU A 50 8.35 7.57 -5.92
C LEU A 50 8.83 7.62 -7.38
N VAL A 51 9.31 8.77 -7.86
CA VAL A 51 9.35 9.11 -9.28
C VAL A 51 10.29 8.24 -10.13
N GLU A 52 11.32 7.63 -9.52
CA GLU A 52 12.42 6.95 -10.24
C GLU A 52 12.24 5.43 -10.40
N SER A 53 11.27 4.81 -9.74
CA SER A 53 11.16 3.34 -9.72
C SER A 53 10.58 2.76 -11.01
N ILE A 54 11.24 1.76 -11.60
CA ILE A 54 10.69 0.91 -12.66
C ILE A 54 10.23 -0.40 -12.00
N ILE A 55 8.95 -0.48 -11.68
CA ILE A 55 8.36 -1.51 -10.81
C ILE A 55 8.70 -2.95 -11.22
N ALA A 56 8.65 -3.29 -12.50
CA ALA A 56 9.01 -4.63 -12.96
C ALA A 56 10.50 -4.96 -12.77
N LEU A 57 11.40 -3.97 -12.92
CA LEU A 57 12.83 -4.19 -12.67
C LEU A 57 13.09 -4.35 -11.17
N ASP A 58 12.51 -3.48 -10.34
CA ASP A 58 12.59 -3.60 -8.88
C ASP A 58 12.06 -4.98 -8.40
N PHE A 59 10.98 -5.47 -9.03
CA PHE A 59 10.44 -6.80 -8.77
C PHE A 59 11.41 -7.92 -9.16
N LEU A 60 11.95 -7.91 -10.38
CA LEU A 60 12.93 -8.90 -10.82
C LEU A 60 14.19 -8.90 -9.93
N ASP A 61 14.68 -7.72 -9.56
CA ASP A 61 15.83 -7.57 -8.65
C ASP A 61 15.55 -8.11 -7.25
N SER A 62 14.29 -8.02 -6.79
CA SER A 62 13.87 -8.62 -5.53
C SER A 62 13.85 -10.15 -5.59
N LEU A 63 13.41 -10.73 -6.72
CA LEU A 63 13.41 -12.19 -6.93
C LEU A 63 14.82 -12.78 -6.97
N ASN A 64 15.82 -11.97 -7.38
CA ASN A 64 17.24 -12.35 -7.36
C ASN A 64 17.91 -12.16 -6.00
N SER A 65 17.20 -11.62 -5.00
CA SER A 65 17.69 -11.48 -3.62
C SER A 65 17.29 -12.70 -2.78
N ALA A 66 17.76 -12.80 -1.53
CA ALA A 66 17.39 -13.91 -0.64
C ALA A 66 17.12 -13.45 0.79
N GLY A 67 16.38 -14.28 1.54
CA GLY A 67 16.12 -14.09 2.96
C GLY A 67 15.34 -12.81 3.26
N LEU A 68 15.67 -12.16 4.39
CA LEU A 68 14.96 -10.96 4.83
C LEU A 68 15.04 -9.80 3.82
N THR A 69 16.20 -9.63 3.17
CA THR A 69 16.38 -8.58 2.16
C THR A 69 15.47 -8.77 0.95
N GLN A 70 15.16 -10.01 0.56
CA GLN A 70 14.18 -10.28 -0.49
C GLN A 70 12.78 -9.82 -0.07
N VAL A 71 12.36 -10.16 1.16
CA VAL A 71 11.06 -9.75 1.71
C VAL A 71 10.92 -8.23 1.77
N GLU A 72 11.95 -7.52 2.25
CA GLU A 72 11.95 -6.06 2.31
C GLU A 72 11.83 -5.41 0.92
N LYS A 73 12.55 -5.94 -0.08
CA LYS A 73 12.46 -5.45 -1.46
C LYS A 73 11.10 -5.74 -2.08
N LEU A 74 10.55 -6.93 -1.86
CA LEU A 74 9.21 -7.30 -2.33
C LEU A 74 8.13 -6.44 -1.69
N GLN A 75 8.21 -6.18 -0.38
CA GLN A 75 7.33 -5.24 0.31
C GLN A 75 7.42 -3.85 -0.33
N ALA A 76 8.63 -3.35 -0.59
CA ALA A 76 8.80 -2.04 -1.23
C ALA A 76 8.21 -1.99 -2.65
N VAL A 77 8.28 -3.09 -3.42
CA VAL A 77 7.62 -3.20 -4.73
C VAL A 77 6.10 -3.17 -4.58
N GLY A 78 5.55 -3.96 -3.64
CA GLY A 78 4.11 -3.96 -3.33
C GLY A 78 3.60 -2.58 -2.96
N ASP A 79 4.28 -1.92 -2.03
CA ASP A 79 3.97 -0.58 -1.53
C ASP A 79 3.96 0.48 -2.65
N LYS A 80 5.01 0.53 -3.46
CA LYS A 80 5.09 1.49 -4.57
C LYS A 80 4.02 1.21 -5.62
N SER A 81 3.78 -0.06 -5.93
CA SER A 81 2.75 -0.47 -6.88
C SER A 81 1.37 -0.02 -6.42
N LEU A 82 1.05 -0.26 -5.16
CA LEU A 82 -0.20 0.15 -4.53
C LEU A 82 -0.37 1.68 -4.52
N LEU A 83 0.68 2.43 -4.22
CA LEU A 83 0.66 3.89 -4.32
C LEU A 83 0.48 4.38 -5.76
N PHE A 84 1.04 3.70 -6.76
CA PHE A 84 0.88 4.08 -8.16
C PHE A 84 -0.51 3.78 -8.71
N CYS A 85 -1.09 2.61 -8.44
CA CYS A 85 -2.44 2.34 -8.92
C CYS A 85 -3.54 2.97 -8.06
N GLY A 86 -3.29 3.15 -6.76
CA GLY A 86 -4.23 3.70 -5.79
C GLY A 86 -4.21 5.22 -5.72
N LEU A 87 -3.08 5.78 -5.27
CA LEU A 87 -2.98 7.20 -4.93
C LEU A 87 -2.58 8.08 -6.13
N PHE A 88 -1.76 7.55 -7.06
CA PHE A 88 -1.21 8.29 -8.20
C PHE A 88 -1.50 7.65 -9.57
N PRO A 89 -2.76 7.31 -9.90
CA PRO A 89 -3.09 6.55 -11.11
C PRO A 89 -2.64 7.24 -12.42
N GLY A 90 -2.48 8.56 -12.42
CA GLY A 90 -1.94 9.31 -13.56
C GLY A 90 -0.51 8.90 -13.99
N VAL A 91 0.24 8.18 -13.16
CA VAL A 91 1.55 7.61 -13.52
C VAL A 91 1.43 6.60 -14.67
N ALA A 92 0.34 5.84 -14.73
CA ALA A 92 0.09 4.86 -15.80
C ALA A 92 0.03 5.53 -17.18
N ILE A 93 -0.70 6.65 -17.27
CA ILE A 93 -0.81 7.47 -18.49
C ILE A 93 0.57 8.00 -18.91
N LYS A 94 1.33 8.58 -17.97
CA LYS A 94 2.67 9.13 -18.23
C LYS A 94 3.64 8.06 -18.74
N ARG A 95 3.53 6.83 -18.24
CA ARG A 95 4.39 5.70 -18.59
C ARG A 95 3.85 4.84 -19.73
N ARG A 96 2.67 5.16 -20.27
CA ARG A 96 2.00 4.42 -21.36
C ARG A 96 1.79 2.94 -21.04
N VAL A 97 1.40 2.64 -19.80
CA VAL A 97 1.02 1.30 -19.33
C VAL A 97 -0.41 1.31 -18.81
N ASN A 98 -1.06 0.14 -18.75
CA ASN A 98 -2.35 0.02 -18.06
C ASN A 98 -2.15 0.22 -16.55
N LEU A 99 -3.16 0.71 -15.84
CA LEU A 99 -3.16 0.76 -14.38
C LEU A 99 -3.00 -0.64 -13.76
N ASP A 100 -3.62 -1.64 -14.37
CA ASP A 100 -3.58 -3.05 -13.94
C ASP A 100 -2.15 -3.62 -13.90
N TYR A 101 -1.23 -3.09 -14.72
CA TYR A 101 0.18 -3.46 -14.67
C TYR A 101 0.79 -3.26 -13.28
N PHE A 102 0.43 -2.18 -12.60
CA PHE A 102 0.90 -1.95 -11.23
C PHE A 102 0.18 -2.87 -10.25
N ALA A 103 -1.12 -3.12 -10.45
CA ALA A 103 -1.89 -3.99 -9.57
C ALA A 103 -1.35 -5.43 -9.60
N ASP A 104 -1.13 -5.99 -10.79
CA ASP A 104 -0.63 -7.34 -11.00
C ASP A 104 0.76 -7.54 -10.34
N ILE A 105 1.67 -6.57 -10.53
CA ILE A 105 3.00 -6.66 -9.93
C ILE A 105 2.93 -6.47 -8.41
N GLY A 106 2.12 -5.53 -7.92
CA GLY A 106 1.97 -5.28 -6.50
C GLY A 106 1.41 -6.48 -5.75
N GLN A 107 0.35 -7.10 -6.29
CA GLN A 107 -0.24 -8.32 -5.77
C GLN A 107 0.79 -9.46 -5.76
N SER A 108 1.51 -9.65 -6.86
CA SER A 108 2.57 -10.68 -6.99
C SER A 108 3.73 -10.45 -6.00
N ALA A 109 4.07 -9.19 -5.73
CA ALA A 109 5.12 -8.84 -4.79
C ALA A 109 4.75 -9.18 -3.35
N TYR A 110 3.54 -8.82 -2.90
CA TYR A 110 3.08 -9.23 -1.58
C TYR A 110 2.89 -10.74 -1.46
N TYR A 111 2.39 -11.41 -2.51
CA TYR A 111 2.29 -12.88 -2.54
C TYR A 111 3.68 -13.53 -2.34
N SER A 112 4.67 -13.05 -3.08
CA SER A 112 6.04 -13.56 -2.98
C SER A 112 6.67 -13.26 -1.62
N ALA A 113 6.38 -12.09 -1.03
CA ALA A 113 6.83 -11.74 0.31
C ALA A 113 6.22 -12.65 1.38
N ALA A 114 4.94 -13.03 1.21
CA ALA A 114 4.23 -13.93 2.10
C ALA A 114 4.76 -15.37 2.07
N ALA A 115 5.37 -15.81 0.96
CA ALA A 115 5.94 -17.16 0.83
C ALA A 115 7.07 -17.44 1.83
N HIS A 116 7.68 -16.41 2.42
CA HIS A 116 8.66 -16.53 3.49
C HIS A 116 7.97 -16.72 4.86
N ASN A 117 7.45 -17.92 5.12
CA ASN A 117 6.65 -18.25 6.31
C ASN A 117 7.31 -17.93 7.67
N GLU A 118 8.63 -17.84 7.74
CA GLU A 118 9.37 -17.49 8.96
C GLU A 118 9.29 -15.99 9.29
N HIS A 119 8.85 -15.16 8.34
CA HIS A 119 8.74 -13.72 8.54
C HIS A 119 7.52 -13.37 9.39
N PRO A 120 7.66 -12.53 10.45
CA PRO A 120 6.54 -12.18 11.35
C PRO A 120 5.31 -11.59 10.66
N TYR A 121 5.50 -10.95 9.50
CA TYR A 121 4.44 -10.33 8.71
C TYR A 121 3.97 -11.15 7.50
N ALA A 122 4.39 -12.41 7.36
CA ALA A 122 4.02 -13.25 6.21
C ALA A 122 2.50 -13.33 5.99
N HIS A 123 1.73 -13.52 7.07
CA HIS A 123 0.26 -13.53 7.02
C HIS A 123 -0.34 -12.17 6.62
N LEU A 124 0.25 -11.07 7.08
CA LEU A 124 -0.18 -9.73 6.66
C LEU A 124 0.07 -9.53 5.16
N PHE A 125 1.24 -9.93 4.66
CA PHE A 125 1.53 -9.84 3.22
C PHE A 125 0.58 -10.71 2.38
N ALA A 126 0.20 -11.90 2.86
CA ALA A 126 -0.81 -12.71 2.19
C ALA A 126 -2.14 -11.95 2.06
N LYS A 127 -2.62 -11.35 3.16
CA LYS A 127 -3.82 -10.50 3.15
C LYS A 127 -3.71 -9.30 2.21
N LEU A 128 -2.58 -8.59 2.21
CA LEU A 128 -2.36 -7.45 1.32
C LEU A 128 -2.37 -7.88 -0.16
N SER A 129 -1.91 -9.09 -0.47
CA SER A 129 -2.01 -9.66 -1.81
C SER A 129 -3.45 -10.00 -2.18
N ASP A 130 -4.16 -10.71 -1.31
CA ASP A 130 -5.55 -11.14 -1.54
C ASP A 130 -6.51 -9.93 -1.65
N GLN A 131 -6.30 -8.90 -0.83
CA GLN A 131 -7.13 -7.70 -0.75
C GLN A 131 -6.56 -6.53 -1.57
N PHE A 132 -5.61 -6.76 -2.46
CA PHE A 132 -4.90 -5.68 -3.15
C PHE A 132 -5.83 -4.68 -3.86
N LEU A 133 -6.86 -5.18 -4.54
CA LEU A 133 -7.82 -4.34 -5.26
C LEU A 133 -8.70 -3.53 -4.31
N GLU A 134 -9.07 -4.07 -3.15
CA GLU A 134 -9.80 -3.35 -2.10
C GLU A 134 -8.96 -2.19 -1.55
N LEU A 135 -7.67 -2.44 -1.29
CA LEU A 135 -6.72 -1.42 -0.86
C LEU A 135 -6.53 -0.33 -1.92
N GLN A 136 -6.40 -0.72 -3.19
CA GLN A 136 -6.32 0.21 -4.30
C GLN A 136 -7.56 1.10 -4.37
N GLN A 137 -8.75 0.52 -4.25
CA GLN A 137 -10.02 1.25 -4.31
C GLN A 137 -10.15 2.26 -3.16
N VAL A 138 -9.78 1.88 -1.93
CA VAL A 138 -9.74 2.80 -0.79
C VAL A 138 -8.76 3.95 -1.06
N LEU A 139 -7.57 3.66 -1.56
CA LEU A 139 -6.59 4.72 -1.88
C LEU A 139 -7.06 5.66 -3.00
N GLN A 140 -7.77 5.15 -4.01
CA GLN A 140 -8.35 5.99 -5.06
C GLN A 140 -9.42 6.94 -4.51
N ALA A 141 -10.20 6.49 -3.53
CA ALA A 141 -11.23 7.29 -2.88
C ALA A 141 -10.67 8.45 -2.03
N LEU A 142 -9.36 8.47 -1.75
CA LEU A 142 -8.70 9.64 -1.14
C LEU A 142 -8.68 10.86 -2.06
N ASN A 143 -8.71 10.64 -3.38
CA ASN A 143 -8.75 11.70 -4.37
C ASN A 143 -10.19 12.19 -4.67
N TYR A 144 -11.20 11.74 -3.90
CA TYR A 144 -12.62 12.03 -4.14
C TYR A 144 -13.05 13.46 -3.76
N GLN A 145 -12.14 14.40 -3.51
CA GLN A 145 -12.51 15.76 -3.07
C GLN A 145 -12.86 16.77 -4.19
N ASP A 146 -12.95 16.36 -5.46
CA ASP A 146 -13.22 17.29 -6.58
C ASP A 146 -14.46 16.91 -7.45
N LEU A 147 -15.64 16.72 -6.85
CA LEU A 147 -16.93 16.73 -7.56
C LEU A 147 -18.05 17.43 -6.77
#